data_AF-A0A952NVV4-F1
#
_entry.id   AF-A0A952NVV4-F1
#
_cell.length_a   1.000
_cell.length_b   1.000
_cell.length_c   1.000
_cell.angle_alpha   90.00
_cell.angle_beta   90.00
_cell.angle_gamma   90.00
#
_symmetry.space_group_name_H-M   'P 1'
#
loop_
_entity.id
_entity.type
_entity.pdbx_description
1 polymer ?
#
loop_
_entity_poly.entity_id
_entity_poly.type
_entity_poly.pdbx_seq_one_letter_code
_entity_poly.pdbx_strand_id
1 'polypeptide(L)' 'MKQDIGTTNLQMVDSTSTSRLGAGDVAWASTQAYHELADIPVREVNLLESVEANLAHLEELQARLRFMVREVKYLMKI' A
#
# COMPACT_ATOMS: atom_id res chain seq x y z
N MET A 1 65.73 -26.96 -15.54
CA MET A 1 64.30 -27.27 -15.45
C MET A 1 63.90 -27.22 -13.98
N LYS A 2 63.44 -26.06 -13.50
CA LYS A 2 62.82 -25.90 -12.18
C LYS A 2 61.54 -25.11 -12.42
N GLN A 3 60.43 -25.79 -12.20
CA GLN A 3 59.08 -25.38 -12.47
C GLN A 3 58.53 -24.51 -11.33
N ASP A 4 57.88 -23.44 -11.79
CA ASP A 4 56.57 -22.94 -11.38
C ASP A 4 56.35 -22.23 -10.04
N ILE A 5 55.79 -21.04 -10.25
CA ILE A 5 55.27 -20.01 -9.37
C ILE A 5 54.01 -20.51 -8.67
N GLY A 6 53.87 -20.21 -7.38
CA GLY A 6 52.64 -20.51 -6.65
C GLY A 6 52.64 -19.95 -5.23
N THR A 7 52.66 -18.63 -5.08
CA THR A 7 52.33 -17.96 -3.81
C THR A 7 50.82 -18.03 -3.59
N THR A 8 50.35 -19.07 -2.93
CA THR A 8 48.98 -19.15 -2.41
C THR A 8 48.90 -18.35 -1.11
N ASN A 9 48.61 -17.05 -1.24
CA ASN A 9 48.08 -16.27 -0.13
C ASN A 9 46.65 -16.77 0.15
N LEU A 10 46.54 -17.74 1.05
CA LEU A 10 45.28 -18.07 1.71
C LEU A 10 45.08 -17.05 2.85
N GLN A 11 44.81 -15.80 2.48
CA GLN A 11 44.46 -14.77 3.44
C GLN A 11 42.95 -14.73 3.56
N MET A 12 42.49 -14.97 4.79
CA MET A 12 41.12 -15.09 5.24
C MET A 12 40.15 -14.16 4.51
N VAL A 13 39.09 -14.77 3.94
CA VAL A 13 37.89 -14.06 3.51
C VAL A 13 37.32 -13.31 4.72
N ASP A 14 37.31 -11.99 4.60
CA ASP A 14 36.77 -11.06 5.59
C ASP A 14 35.36 -11.50 5.96
N SER A 15 35.23 -11.95 7.20
CA SER A 15 33.96 -12.41 7.74
C SER A 15 33.11 -11.18 8.01
N THR A 16 32.03 -11.07 7.24
CA THR A 16 30.78 -10.47 7.69
C THR A 16 30.86 -8.95 7.93
N SER A 17 30.67 -8.18 6.87
CA SER A 17 30.01 -6.87 6.96
C SER A 17 28.57 -7.09 7.45
N THR A 18 28.41 -7.43 8.73
CA THR A 18 27.13 -7.31 9.45
C THR A 18 26.93 -5.81 9.62
N SER A 19 26.39 -5.19 8.57
CA SER A 19 25.72 -3.92 8.66
C SER A 19 24.66 -4.10 9.74
N ARG A 20 24.83 -3.44 10.89
CA ARG A 20 23.78 -3.33 11.92
C ARG A 20 22.63 -2.55 11.30
N LEU A 21 21.77 -3.25 10.57
CA LEU A 21 20.49 -2.72 10.09
C LEU A 21 19.74 -2.29 11.35
N GLY A 22 19.40 -1.01 11.41
CA GLY A 22 18.64 -0.48 12.54
C GLY A 22 17.32 -1.21 12.61
N ALA A 23 16.72 -1.30 13.80
CA ALA A 23 15.39 -1.92 13.95
C ALA A 23 14.34 -1.33 12.97
N GLY A 24 14.53 -0.09 12.52
CA GLY A 24 13.72 0.55 11.48
C GLY A 24 13.90 -0.05 10.07
N ASP A 25 15.11 -0.43 9.68
CA ASP A 25 15.38 -0.97 8.32
C ASP A 25 14.75 -2.35 8.15
N VAL A 26 14.75 -3.17 9.21
CA VAL A 26 14.11 -4.49 9.22
C VAL A 26 12.59 -4.37 9.14
N ALA A 27 12.01 -3.36 9.79
CA ALA A 27 10.58 -3.10 9.73
C ALA A 27 10.14 -2.74 8.30
N TRP A 28 10.83 -1.80 7.64
CA TRP A 28 10.54 -1.43 6.25
C TRP A 28 10.72 -2.60 5.27
N ALA A 29 11.82 -3.35 5.40
CA ALA A 29 12.06 -4.52 4.57
C ALA A 29 10.99 -5.61 4.78
N SER A 30 10.52 -5.81 6.02
CA SER A 30 9.45 -6.78 6.29
C SER A 30 8.11 -6.33 5.70
N THR A 31 7.71 -5.06 5.85
CA THR A 31 6.49 -4.52 5.26
C THR A 31 6.50 -4.64 3.73
N GLN A 32 7.63 -4.32 3.09
CA GLN A 32 7.77 -4.45 1.64
C GLN A 32 7.70 -5.92 1.19
N ALA A 33 8.36 -6.83 1.91
CA ALA A 33 8.28 -8.26 1.62
C ALA A 33 6.85 -8.82 1.76
N TYR A 34 6.06 -8.34 2.73
CA TYR A 34 4.65 -8.72 2.87
C TYR A 34 3.78 -8.23 1.69
N HIS A 35 4.12 -7.08 1.08
CA HIS A 35 3.42 -6.58 -0.12
C HIS A 35 3.81 -7.34 -1.39
N GLU A 36 5.05 -7.82 -1.49
CA GLU A 36 5.56 -8.57 -2.65
C GLU A 36 5.08 -10.03 -2.67
N LEU A 37 4.79 -10.62 -1.51
CA LEU A 37 4.32 -12.02 -1.37
C LEU A 37 2.80 -12.18 -1.47
N ALA A 38 2.04 -11.08 -1.58
CA ALA A 38 0.60 -11.12 -1.68
C ALA A 38 0.17 -11.39 -3.12
N ASP A 39 -0.56 -12.49 -3.35
CA ASP A 39 -1.15 -12.84 -4.66
C ASP A 39 -2.14 -11.78 -5.18
N ILE A 40 -2.67 -10.94 -4.28
CA ILE A 40 -3.58 -9.84 -4.57
C ILE A 40 -2.87 -8.54 -4.16
N PRO A 41 -2.65 -7.59 -5.08
CA PRO A 41 -1.97 -6.34 -4.76
C PRO A 41 -2.78 -5.58 -3.70
N VAL A 42 -2.12 -5.25 -2.58
CA VAL A 42 -2.69 -4.40 -1.54
C VAL A 42 -2.93 -3.02 -2.15
N ARG A 43 -4.19 -2.67 -2.36
CA ARG A 43 -4.58 -1.31 -2.72
C ARG A 43 -4.85 -0.54 -1.44
N GLU A 44 -4.07 0.51 -1.20
CA GLU A 44 -4.39 1.49 -0.17
C GLU A 44 -5.69 2.18 -0.55
N VAL A 45 -6.80 1.72 0.03
CA VAL A 45 -8.09 2.38 -0.15
C VAL A 45 -8.11 3.56 0.81
N ASN A 46 -8.11 4.77 0.25
CA ASN A 46 -8.32 5.98 1.03
C ASN A 46 -9.77 5.99 1.55
N LEU A 47 -9.96 5.40 2.73
CA LEU A 47 -11.29 5.19 3.30
C LEU A 47 -11.98 6.52 3.61
N LEU A 48 -11.23 7.55 3.99
CA LEU A 48 -11.77 8.87 4.28
C LEU A 48 -12.37 9.51 3.02
N GLU A 49 -11.60 9.52 1.93
CA GLU A 49 -12.04 10.05 0.64
C GLU A 49 -13.26 9.27 0.10
N SER A 50 -13.28 7.94 0.29
CA SER A 50 -14.44 7.12 -0.04
C SER A 50 -15.68 7.51 0.76
N VAL A 51 -15.54 7.76 2.07
CA VAL A 51 -16.64 8.22 2.93
C VAL A 51 -17.13 9.60 2.51
N GLU A 52 -16.24 10.54 2.21
CA GLU A 52 -16.59 11.88 1.72
C GLU A 52 -17.37 11.82 0.40
N ALA A 53 -16.92 11.00 -0.56
CA ALA A 53 -17.62 10.79 -1.81
C ALA A 53 -19.01 10.17 -1.61
N ASN A 54 -19.13 9.19 -0.70
CA ASN A 54 -20.41 8.58 -0.37
C ASN A 54 -21.39 9.57 0.27
N LEU A 55 -20.90 10.46 1.15
CA LEU A 55 -21.72 11.50 1.76
C LEU A 55 -22.25 12.49 0.71
N ALA A 56 -21.39 12.95 -0.19
CA ALA A 56 -21.80 13.83 -1.29
C ALA A 56 -22.89 13.17 -2.17
N HIS A 57 -22.76 11.88 -2.46
CA HIS A 57 -23.75 11.14 -3.23
C HIS A 57 -25.09 11.00 -2.50
N LEU A 58 -25.06 10.77 -1.19
CA LEU A 58 -26.28 10.71 -0.36
C LEU A 58 -26.99 12.08 -0.28
N GLU A 59 -26.25 13.18 -0.20
CA GLU A 59 -26.80 14.54 -0.21
C GLU A 59 -27.53 14.85 -1.53
N GLU A 60 -26.91 14.48 -2.66
CA GLU A 60 -27.52 14.62 -3.98
C GLU A 60 -28.82 13.80 -4.08
N LEU A 61 -28.77 12.53 -3.66
CA LEU A 61 -29.94 11.65 -3.67
C LEU A 61 -31.06 12.22 -2.79
N GLN A 62 -30.73 12.74 -1.61
CA GLN A 62 -31.68 13.39 -0.73
C GLN A 62 -32.33 14.61 -1.39
N ALA A 63 -31.57 15.43 -2.10
CA ALA A 63 -32.10 16.58 -2.84
C ALA A 63 -33.09 16.13 -3.93
N ARG A 64 -32.73 15.09 -4.69
CA ARG A 64 -33.59 14.53 -5.73
C ARG A 64 -34.88 13.93 -5.16
N LEU A 65 -34.79 13.21 -4.04
CA LEU A 65 -35.96 12.65 -3.37
C LEU A 65 -36.88 13.75 -2.84
N ARG A 66 -36.33 14.82 -2.24
CA ARG A 66 -37.13 15.98 -1.80
C ARG A 66 -37.86 16.63 -2.98
N PHE A 67 -37.20 16.77 -4.12
CA PHE A 67 -37.82 17.26 -5.34
C PHE A 67 -38.97 16.34 -5.79
N MET A 68 -38.72 15.03 -5.90
CA MET A 68 -39.75 14.07 -6.30
C MET A 68 -40.97 14.07 -5.36
N VAL A 69 -40.75 14.15 -4.04
CA VAL A 69 -41.85 14.23 -3.07
C VAL A 69 -42.68 15.49 -3.28
N ARG A 70 -42.04 16.63 -3.60
CA ARG A 70 -42.75 17.87 -3.91
C ARG A 70 -43.60 17.73 -5.18
N GLU A 71 -43.03 17.15 -6.23
CA GLU A 71 -43.75 16.91 -7.49
C GLU A 71 -44.94 15.96 -7.30
N VAL A 72 -44.75 14.88 -6.53
CA VAL A 72 -45.84 13.95 -6.20
C VAL A 72 -46.96 14.66 -5.43
N LYS A 73 -46.63 15.47 -4.43
CA LYS A 73 -47.64 16.26 -3.69
C LYS A 73 -48.41 17.21 -4.62
N TYR A 74 -47.69 17.92 -5.50
CA TYR A 74 -48.29 18.80 -6.49
C TYR A 74 -49.28 18.05 -7.40
N LEU A 75 -48.89 16.88 -7.91
CA LEU A 75 -49.76 16.06 -8.76
C LEU A 75 -50.97 15.49 -8.01
N MET A 76 -50.79 15.13 -6.74
CA MET A 76 -51.87 14.65 -5.88
C MET A 76 -52.78 15.77 -5.37
N LYS A 77 -52.46 17.05 -5.64
CA LYS A 77 -53.15 18.23 -5.11
C LYS A 77 -53.27 18.22 -3.58
N ILE A 78 -52.26 17.64 -2.91
CA ILE A 78 -52.09 17.63 -1.45
C ILE A 78 -51.23 18.82 -1.05
#